data_AF-D4HR80-F1
#
_entry.id   AF-D4HR80-F1
#
_cell.length_a   1.000
_cell.length_b   1.000
_cell.length_c   1.000
_cell.angle_alpha   90.00
_cell.angle_beta   90.00
_cell.angle_gamma   90.00
#
_symmetry.space_group_name_H-M   'P 1'
#
loop_
_entity.id
_entity.type
_entity.pdbx_description
1 polymer ?
#
loop_
_entity_poly.entity_id
_entity_poly.type
_entity_poly.pdbx_seq_one_letter_code
_entity_poly.pdbx_strand_id
1 'polypeptide(L)'
;MNPAVPRVAYWTPFRYPLLLNLASLFDNELAEKAWCARLEAHDGRSSSLFSEVCSELLARVHTLGDRRYIELITDALSWAMTHFDELGYNCKTGKQKLQIMPNMVGFQFVLRGICSRLGAPNRKADIVVDQQSQFNTTQRELREFYYQIREMPWVHGPGLPVMDVTNMPAERWFSSRVQKVQGWSWLIYISGSSNALWKGRS
;
A
#
# COMPACT_ATOMS: atom_id res chain seq x y z
N MET A 1 15.43 5.44 8.53
CA MET A 1 14.56 6.63 8.38
C MET A 1 15.45 7.79 7.98
N ASN A 2 15.02 8.66 7.06
CA ASN A 2 15.82 9.80 6.66
C ASN A 2 15.92 10.81 7.85
N PRO A 3 17.13 11.07 8.38
CA PRO A 3 17.35 11.94 9.55
C PRO A 3 17.13 13.42 9.24
N ALA A 4 17.17 13.83 7.97
CA ALA A 4 16.87 15.19 7.56
C ALA A 4 15.38 15.53 7.70
N VAL A 5 14.52 14.51 7.80
CA VAL A 5 13.07 14.68 8.00
C VAL A 5 12.74 14.59 9.49
N PRO A 6 12.11 15.62 10.09
CA PRO A 6 11.73 15.59 11.50
C PRO A 6 10.82 14.41 11.82
N ARG A 7 11.02 13.80 13.00
CA ARG A 7 10.21 12.66 13.47
C ARG A 7 8.71 12.93 13.38
N VAL A 8 8.28 14.14 13.72
CA VAL A 8 6.85 14.54 13.64
C VAL A 8 6.27 14.39 12.23
N ALA A 9 7.08 14.53 11.18
CA ALA A 9 6.64 14.36 9.80
C ALA A 9 6.42 12.89 9.39
N TYR A 10 6.92 11.91 10.16
CA TYR A 10 6.63 10.49 9.92
C TYR A 10 5.41 10.00 10.71
N TRP A 11 5.29 10.44 11.96
CA TRP A 11 4.41 9.81 12.96
C TRP A 11 3.16 10.63 13.30
N THR A 12 2.87 11.68 12.54
CA THR A 12 1.67 12.52 12.72
C THR A 12 1.00 12.77 11.35
N PRO A 13 -0.23 13.33 11.33
CA PRO A 13 -0.89 13.73 10.10
C PRO A 13 -0.10 14.70 9.22
N PHE A 14 0.95 15.36 9.74
CA PHE A 14 1.83 16.22 8.94
C PHE A 14 2.48 15.50 7.75
N ARG A 15 2.58 14.16 7.79
CA ARG A 15 3.04 13.35 6.65
C ARG A 15 2.20 13.56 5.39
N TYR A 16 0.89 13.79 5.54
CA TYR A 16 -0.04 13.88 4.42
C TYR A 16 0.21 15.13 3.55
N PRO A 17 0.20 16.36 4.09
CA PRO A 17 0.51 17.54 3.28
C PRO A 17 1.94 17.52 2.74
N LEU A 18 2.91 16.95 3.47
CA LEU A 18 4.28 16.78 2.96
C LEU A 18 4.31 15.89 1.71
N LEU A 19 3.62 14.74 1.75
CA LEU A 19 3.51 13.83 0.61
C LEU A 19 2.72 14.44 -0.56
N LEU A 20 1.69 15.25 -0.29
CA LEU A 20 0.92 15.95 -1.33
C LEU A 20 1.76 17.00 -2.05
N ASN A 21 2.54 17.81 -1.31
CA ASN A 21 3.46 18.77 -1.91
C ASN A 21 4.56 18.08 -2.73
N LEU A 22 5.13 16.99 -2.19
CA LEU A 22 6.09 16.18 -2.95
C LEU A 22 5.45 15.62 -4.23
N ALA A 23 4.23 15.08 -4.14
CA ALA A 23 3.52 14.52 -5.28
C ALA A 23 3.22 15.57 -6.37
N SER A 24 2.95 16.82 -6.00
CA SER A 24 2.71 17.89 -6.99
C SER A 24 3.91 18.26 -7.85
N LEU A 25 5.12 17.82 -7.47
CA LEU A 25 6.35 18.02 -8.26
C LEU A 25 6.52 16.98 -9.39
N PHE A 26 5.78 15.87 -9.32
CA PHE A 26 5.86 14.80 -10.31
C PHE A 26 4.99 15.11 -11.53
N ASP A 27 5.56 14.85 -12.71
CA ASP A 27 4.80 14.55 -13.91
C ASP A 27 4.77 13.03 -14.15
N ASN A 28 4.09 12.61 -15.22
CA ASN A 28 3.94 11.18 -15.55
C ASN A 28 5.28 10.50 -15.85
N GLU A 29 6.19 11.18 -16.56
CA GLU A 29 7.49 10.62 -16.94
C GLU A 29 8.38 10.41 -15.71
N LEU A 30 8.42 11.40 -14.82
CA LEU A 30 9.19 11.35 -13.59
C LEU A 30 8.62 10.30 -12.63
N ALA A 31 7.30 10.17 -12.56
CA ALA A 31 6.64 9.14 -11.76
C ALA A 31 6.96 7.73 -12.29
N GLU A 32 6.94 7.54 -13.61
CA GLU A 32 7.34 6.28 -14.25
C GLU A 32 8.81 5.96 -13.95
N LYS A 33 9.71 6.94 -14.06
CA LYS A 33 11.13 6.76 -13.74
C LYS A 33 11.34 6.37 -12.27
N ALA A 34 10.65 7.03 -11.34
CA ALA A 34 10.70 6.71 -9.91
C ALA A 34 10.22 5.28 -9.64
N TRP A 35 9.17 4.85 -10.34
CA TRP A 35 8.65 3.49 -10.28
C TRP A 35 9.64 2.46 -10.85
N CYS A 36 10.25 2.75 -12.00
CA CYS A 36 11.30 1.92 -12.59
C CYS A 36 12.50 1.77 -11.64
N ALA A 37 12.95 2.86 -11.02
CA ALA A 37 13.98 2.81 -9.99
C ALA A 37 13.55 1.88 -8.83
N ARG A 38 12.31 2.01 -8.35
CA ARG A 38 11.79 1.19 -7.24
C ARG A 38 11.79 -0.31 -7.57
N LEU A 39 11.55 -0.68 -8.83
CA LEU A 39 11.48 -2.06 -9.32
C LEU A 39 12.80 -2.62 -9.85
N GLU A 40 13.82 -1.80 -10.02
CA GLU A 40 15.14 -2.23 -10.46
C GLU A 40 15.83 -3.02 -9.33
N ALA A 41 16.28 -4.24 -9.61
CA ALA A 41 16.88 -5.09 -8.56
C ALA A 41 18.34 -4.71 -8.27
N HIS A 42 19.06 -4.25 -9.29
CA HIS A 42 20.47 -3.90 -9.17
C HIS A 42 20.64 -2.52 -8.54
N ASP A 43 21.38 -2.43 -7.42
CA ASP A 43 21.60 -1.19 -6.67
C ASP A 43 22.12 -0.05 -7.53
N GLY A 44 23.23 -0.24 -8.25
CA GLY A 44 23.82 0.82 -9.07
C GLY A 44 22.85 1.43 -10.10
N ARG A 45 22.06 0.59 -10.80
CA ARG A 45 21.07 1.08 -11.78
C ARG A 45 19.91 1.79 -11.11
N SER A 46 19.41 1.24 -10.00
CA SER A 46 18.34 1.88 -9.23
C SER A 46 18.79 3.21 -8.64
N SER A 47 20.02 3.28 -8.12
CA SER A 47 20.60 4.49 -7.52
C SER A 47 20.79 5.58 -8.57
N SER A 48 21.23 5.23 -9.79
CA SER A 48 21.30 6.16 -10.91
C SER A 48 19.94 6.76 -11.25
N LEU A 49 18.93 5.90 -11.50
CA LEU A 49 17.57 6.35 -11.80
C LEU A 49 16.96 7.18 -10.67
N PHE A 50 17.17 6.76 -9.42
CA PHE A 50 16.70 7.45 -8.23
C PHE A 50 17.35 8.84 -8.09
N SER A 51 18.66 8.94 -8.35
CA SER A 51 19.39 10.21 -8.29
C SER A 51 18.92 11.19 -9.36
N GLU A 52 18.62 10.70 -10.57
CA GLU A 52 17.97 11.52 -11.62
C GLU A 52 16.61 12.03 -11.17
N VAL A 53 15.78 11.16 -10.57
CA VAL A 53 14.47 11.56 -10.04
C VAL A 53 14.62 12.64 -8.98
N CYS A 54 15.49 12.44 -7.99
CA CYS A 54 15.72 13.43 -6.95
C CYS A 54 16.27 14.75 -7.48
N SER A 55 17.17 14.72 -8.47
CA SER A 55 17.72 15.92 -9.10
C SER A 55 16.63 16.74 -9.80
N GLU A 56 15.72 16.08 -10.51
CA GLU A 56 14.59 16.72 -11.17
C GLU A 56 13.58 17.30 -10.17
N LEU A 57 13.28 16.56 -9.08
CA LEU A 57 12.44 17.05 -8.00
C LEU A 57 13.06 18.27 -7.29
N LEU A 58 14.37 18.26 -7.05
CA LEU A 58 15.11 19.38 -6.48
C LEU A 58 15.07 20.60 -7.41
N ALA A 59 15.16 20.40 -8.73
CA ALA A 59 15.01 21.49 -9.69
C ALA A 59 13.62 22.12 -9.63
N ARG A 60 12.57 21.36 -9.29
CA ARG A 60 11.17 21.83 -9.24
C ARG A 60 10.72 22.31 -7.86
N VAL A 61 11.44 21.99 -6.79
CA VAL A 61 10.98 22.23 -5.41
C VAL A 61 10.63 23.70 -5.13
N HIS A 62 11.30 24.64 -5.78
CA HIS A 62 11.06 26.08 -5.66
C HIS A 62 9.68 26.53 -6.15
N THR A 63 8.98 25.69 -6.91
CA THR A 63 7.60 25.95 -7.37
C THR A 63 6.57 25.79 -6.25
N LEU A 64 6.95 25.18 -5.12
CA LEU A 64 6.11 25.11 -3.93
C LEU A 64 5.99 26.51 -3.30
N GLY A 65 4.78 26.89 -2.90
CA GLY A 65 4.54 28.23 -2.32
C GLY A 65 5.02 28.42 -0.88
N ASP A 66 5.28 27.33 -0.16
CA ASP A 66 5.64 27.37 1.27
C ASP A 66 7.13 27.09 1.48
N ARG A 67 7.82 28.07 2.06
CA ARG A 67 9.26 28.01 2.33
C ARG A 67 9.66 26.82 3.21
N ARG A 68 8.84 26.44 4.20
CA ARG A 68 9.15 25.33 5.09
C ARG A 68 9.04 24.00 4.36
N TYR A 69 8.08 23.84 3.46
CA TYR A 69 8.02 22.65 2.60
C TYR A 69 9.20 22.58 1.63
N ILE A 70 9.61 23.71 1.06
CA ILE A 70 10.82 23.79 0.23
C ILE A 70 12.03 23.26 0.99
N GLU A 71 12.30 23.80 2.18
CA GLU A 71 13.45 23.40 3.01
C GLU A 71 13.39 21.90 3.34
N LEU A 72 12.25 21.42 3.86
CA LEU A 72 12.09 20.01 4.25
C LEU A 72 12.27 19.03 3.09
N ILE A 73 11.68 19.31 1.94
CA ILE A 73 11.76 18.43 0.77
C ILE A 73 13.17 18.48 0.18
N THR A 74 13.79 19.66 0.13
CA THR A 74 15.18 19.83 -0.34
C THR A 74 16.15 19.02 0.50
N ASP A 75 16.07 19.15 1.83
CA ASP A 75 16.96 18.43 2.75
C ASP A 75 16.72 16.92 2.66
N ALA A 76 15.45 16.50 2.57
CA ALA A 76 15.09 15.10 2.45
C ALA A 76 15.66 14.47 1.17
N LEU A 77 15.46 15.10 0.01
CA LEU A 77 15.93 14.60 -1.28
C LEU A 77 17.46 14.60 -1.34
N SER A 78 18.11 15.67 -0.88
CA SER A 78 19.59 15.78 -0.89
C SER A 78 20.25 14.70 -0.03
N TRP A 79 19.68 14.43 1.16
CA TRP A 79 20.14 13.34 2.00
C TRP A 79 19.91 11.97 1.33
N ALA A 80 18.72 11.76 0.77
CA ALA A 80 18.35 10.49 0.16
C ALA A 80 19.24 10.11 -1.04
N MET A 81 19.64 11.09 -1.86
CA MET A 81 20.55 10.87 -2.99
C MET A 81 21.92 10.37 -2.55
N THR A 82 22.42 10.87 -1.42
CA THR A 82 23.77 10.57 -0.93
C THR A 82 23.82 9.32 -0.03
N HIS A 83 22.66 8.85 0.44
CA HIS A 83 22.53 7.73 1.38
C HIS A 83 21.55 6.67 0.83
N PHE A 84 21.61 6.40 -0.48
CA PHE A 84 20.69 5.47 -1.16
C PHE A 84 20.65 4.08 -0.50
N ASP A 85 21.82 3.55 -0.13
CA ASP A 85 21.95 2.21 0.45
C ASP A 85 21.27 2.11 1.83
N GLU A 86 21.18 3.21 2.58
CA GLU A 86 20.52 3.26 3.88
C GLU A 86 18.99 3.30 3.78
N LEU A 87 18.44 3.64 2.61
CA LEU A 87 17.00 3.71 2.39
C LEU A 87 16.37 2.33 2.23
N GLY A 88 17.13 1.35 1.72
CA GLY A 88 16.55 0.10 1.23
C GLY A 88 15.49 0.36 0.14
N TYR A 89 15.75 1.34 -0.73
CA TYR A 89 14.73 1.90 -1.62
C TYR A 89 14.15 0.87 -2.58
N ASN A 90 14.95 0.04 -3.25
CA ASN A 90 14.51 -0.78 -4.38
C ASN A 90 14.18 -2.24 -4.05
N CYS A 91 13.36 -2.88 -4.89
CA CYS A 91 12.95 -4.28 -4.76
C CYS A 91 14.02 -5.22 -5.32
N LYS A 92 14.63 -6.02 -4.45
CA LYS A 92 15.65 -7.02 -4.78
C LYS A 92 15.07 -8.32 -5.30
N THR A 93 13.89 -8.68 -4.82
CA THR A 93 13.28 -9.98 -5.14
C THR A 93 11.92 -9.82 -5.81
N GLY A 94 11.51 -10.82 -6.60
CA GLY A 94 10.17 -10.87 -7.18
C GLY A 94 9.08 -10.75 -6.11
N LYS A 95 9.27 -11.38 -4.95
CA LYS A 95 8.38 -11.28 -3.80
C LYS A 95 8.21 -9.84 -3.32
N GLN A 96 9.31 -9.09 -3.14
CA GLN A 96 9.24 -7.68 -2.75
C GLN A 96 8.52 -6.83 -3.80
N LYS A 97 8.72 -7.10 -5.10
CA LYS A 97 7.98 -6.42 -6.17
C LYS A 97 6.49 -6.65 -6.01
N LEU A 98 6.05 -7.90 -5.85
CA LEU A 98 4.63 -8.25 -5.67
C LEU A 98 4.00 -7.56 -4.45
N GLN A 99 4.75 -7.38 -3.37
CA GLN A 99 4.26 -6.72 -2.14
C GLN A 99 3.93 -5.25 -2.34
N ILE A 100 4.61 -4.55 -3.25
CA ILE A 100 4.40 -3.12 -3.50
C ILE A 100 3.48 -2.84 -4.69
N MET A 101 3.07 -3.88 -5.44
CA MET A 101 2.17 -3.70 -6.58
C MET A 101 0.80 -3.14 -6.16
N PRO A 102 0.15 -2.35 -7.02
CA PRO A 102 -1.17 -1.78 -6.74
C PRO A 102 -2.21 -2.81 -6.29
N ASN A 103 -2.20 -4.01 -6.87
CA ASN A 103 -3.12 -5.09 -6.49
C ASN A 103 -2.94 -5.53 -5.02
N MET A 104 -1.70 -5.55 -4.52
CA MET A 104 -1.43 -5.90 -3.13
C MET A 104 -1.80 -4.77 -2.18
N VAL A 105 -1.54 -3.52 -2.58
CA VAL A 105 -1.97 -2.33 -1.82
C VAL A 105 -3.50 -2.28 -1.73
N GLY A 106 -4.20 -2.52 -2.84
CA GLY A 106 -5.66 -2.64 -2.91
C GLY A 106 -6.20 -3.76 -2.00
N PHE A 107 -5.54 -4.92 -2.00
CA PHE A 107 -5.95 -6.06 -1.19
C PHE A 107 -5.91 -5.77 0.32
N GLN A 108 -4.97 -4.94 0.80
CA GLN A 108 -4.95 -4.49 2.20
C GLN A 108 -6.24 -3.75 2.58
N PHE A 109 -6.77 -2.91 1.70
CA PHE A 109 -8.04 -2.21 1.94
C PHE A 109 -9.24 -3.16 1.94
N VAL A 110 -9.24 -4.19 1.08
CA VAL A 110 -10.27 -5.23 1.07
C VAL A 110 -10.31 -5.97 2.42
N LEU A 111 -9.16 -6.44 2.89
CA LEU A 111 -9.04 -7.15 4.18
C LEU A 111 -9.53 -6.28 5.35
N ARG A 112 -9.15 -5.00 5.38
CA ARG A 112 -9.62 -4.05 6.40
C ARG A 112 -11.12 -3.79 6.31
N GLY A 113 -11.65 -3.66 5.09
CA GLY A 113 -13.08 -3.50 4.84
C GLY A 113 -13.90 -4.72 5.26
N ILE A 114 -13.33 -5.93 5.16
CA ILE A 114 -13.95 -7.16 5.67
C ILE A 114 -13.97 -7.14 7.21
N CYS A 115 -12.84 -6.85 7.85
CA CYS A 115 -12.76 -6.77 9.32
C CYS A 115 -13.78 -5.76 9.88
N SER A 116 -13.88 -4.58 9.25
CA SER A 116 -14.84 -3.54 9.63
C SER A 116 -16.30 -4.01 9.48
N ARG A 117 -16.64 -4.72 8.39
CA ARG A 117 -18.01 -5.22 8.17
C ARG A 117 -18.38 -6.41 9.03
N LEU A 118 -17.42 -7.28 9.33
CA LEU A 118 -17.67 -8.44 10.18
C LEU A 118 -18.04 -7.98 11.59
N GLY A 119 -17.30 -7.04 12.17
CA GLY A 119 -17.62 -6.46 13.48
C GLY A 119 -17.48 -7.43 14.67
N ALA A 120 -17.13 -8.69 14.45
CA ALA A 120 -16.77 -9.66 15.49
C ALA A 120 -15.81 -10.73 14.95
N PRO A 121 -14.83 -11.24 15.76
CA PRO A 121 -13.80 -12.18 15.29
C PRO A 121 -14.31 -13.55 14.84
N ASN A 122 -15.46 -13.99 15.38
CA ASN A 122 -16.02 -15.31 15.10
C ASN A 122 -16.94 -15.34 13.87
N ARG A 123 -17.09 -14.21 13.18
CA ARG A 123 -17.89 -14.13 11.95
C ARG A 123 -17.04 -14.55 10.76
N LYS A 124 -17.67 -15.27 9.84
CA LYS A 124 -17.04 -15.80 8.63
C LYS A 124 -17.27 -14.86 7.46
N ALA A 125 -16.31 -14.81 6.54
CA ALA A 125 -16.47 -14.21 5.23
C ALA A 125 -15.87 -15.17 4.20
N ASP A 126 -16.51 -15.30 3.05
CA ASP A 126 -15.91 -16.02 1.93
C ASP A 126 -15.28 -14.99 0.99
N ILE A 127 -13.97 -15.07 0.80
CA ILE A 127 -13.26 -14.27 -0.20
C ILE A 127 -13.03 -15.16 -1.42
N VAL A 128 -13.63 -14.79 -2.54
CA VAL A 128 -13.28 -15.35 -3.84
C VAL A 128 -12.29 -14.40 -4.48
N VAL A 129 -11.06 -14.88 -4.68
CA VAL A 129 -10.00 -14.12 -5.34
C VAL A 129 -9.88 -14.60 -6.79
N ASP A 130 -9.77 -13.64 -7.71
CA ASP A 130 -9.56 -13.90 -9.12
C ASP A 130 -8.25 -14.67 -9.40
N GLN A 131 -8.19 -15.42 -10.49
CA GLN A 131 -7.15 -16.41 -10.81
C GLN A 131 -5.80 -15.81 -11.22
N GLN A 132 -5.50 -14.55 -10.92
CA GLN A 132 -4.14 -14.01 -11.07
C GLN A 132 -3.20 -14.68 -10.05
N SER A 133 -2.80 -15.91 -10.36
CA SER A 133 -2.05 -16.82 -9.49
C SER A 133 -0.75 -16.23 -8.97
N GLN A 134 -0.19 -15.27 -9.71
CA GLN A 134 1.00 -14.48 -9.35
C GLN A 134 0.89 -13.83 -7.96
N PHE A 135 -0.29 -13.36 -7.53
CA PHE A 135 -0.44 -12.65 -6.25
C PHE A 135 -0.96 -13.52 -5.10
N ASN A 136 -1.51 -14.71 -5.40
CA ASN A 136 -2.19 -15.56 -4.42
C ASN A 136 -1.32 -15.89 -3.21
N THR A 137 -0.05 -16.18 -3.44
CA THR A 137 0.90 -16.48 -2.35
C THR A 137 1.10 -15.25 -1.46
N THR A 138 1.38 -14.09 -2.03
CA THR A 138 1.62 -12.85 -1.27
C THR A 138 0.35 -12.36 -0.56
N GLN A 139 -0.83 -12.52 -1.16
CA GLN A 139 -2.12 -12.22 -0.52
C GLN A 139 -2.39 -13.14 0.66
N ARG A 140 -2.08 -14.44 0.54
CA ARG A 140 -2.19 -15.40 1.64
C ARG A 140 -1.26 -15.01 2.78
N GLU A 141 0.01 -14.73 2.49
CA GLU A 141 0.99 -14.30 3.49
C GLU A 141 0.54 -13.02 4.21
N LEU A 142 0.03 -12.02 3.48
CA LEU A 142 -0.49 -10.79 4.07
C LEU A 142 -1.69 -11.05 5.00
N ARG A 143 -2.61 -11.93 4.61
CA ARG A 143 -3.75 -12.31 5.46
C ARG A 143 -3.28 -13.01 6.73
N GLU A 144 -2.36 -13.98 6.60
CA GLU A 144 -1.81 -14.68 7.77
C GLU A 144 -1.11 -13.69 8.71
N PHE A 145 -0.34 -12.73 8.17
CA PHE A 145 0.25 -11.66 8.96
C PHE A 145 -0.80 -10.85 9.72
N TYR A 146 -1.86 -10.39 9.05
CA TYR A 146 -2.97 -9.66 9.72
C TYR A 146 -3.68 -10.49 10.78
N TYR A 147 -3.85 -11.79 10.53
CA TYR A 147 -4.45 -12.71 11.51
C TYR A 147 -3.57 -12.86 12.75
N GLN A 148 -2.25 -12.96 12.58
CA GLN A 148 -1.29 -13.08 13.68
C GLN A 148 -1.25 -11.84 14.57
N ILE A 149 -1.46 -10.66 14.00
CA ILE A 149 -1.38 -9.38 14.73
C ILE A 149 -2.74 -8.87 15.25
N ARG A 150 -3.84 -9.61 15.03
CA ARG A 150 -5.21 -9.11 15.27
C ARG A 150 -5.53 -8.73 16.71
N GLU A 151 -4.81 -9.29 17.66
CA GLU A 151 -5.00 -9.00 19.10
C GLU A 151 -4.37 -7.66 19.52
N MET A 152 -3.59 -7.03 18.64
CA MET A 152 -2.90 -5.78 18.92
C MET A 152 -3.31 -4.73 17.88
N PRO A 153 -4.08 -3.69 18.24
CA PRO A 153 -4.33 -2.57 17.35
C PRO A 153 -3.02 -1.83 17.01
N TRP A 154 -2.74 -1.64 15.72
CA TRP A 154 -1.51 -0.99 15.28
C TRP A 154 -1.68 0.53 15.28
N VAL A 155 -1.13 1.17 16.30
CA VAL A 155 -1.14 2.63 16.46
C VAL A 155 0.05 3.22 15.72
N HIS A 156 -0.22 4.03 14.70
CA HIS A 156 0.79 4.66 13.85
C HIS A 156 1.30 6.01 14.38
N GLY A 157 0.75 6.49 15.50
CA GLY A 157 1.11 7.76 16.14
C GLY A 157 -0.10 8.69 16.34
N PRO A 158 0.08 9.81 17.05
CA PRO A 158 -1.01 10.72 17.40
C PRO A 158 -1.75 11.25 16.17
N GLY A 159 -3.07 11.13 16.14
CA GLY A 159 -3.92 11.63 15.05
C GLY A 159 -3.88 10.83 13.75
N LEU A 160 -3.07 9.77 13.66
CA LEU A 160 -3.06 8.87 12.50
C LEU A 160 -4.12 7.77 12.66
N PRO A 161 -4.68 7.24 11.55
CA PRO A 161 -5.61 6.13 11.61
C PRO A 161 -4.99 4.93 12.33
N VAL A 162 -5.77 4.26 13.17
CA VAL A 162 -5.36 2.97 13.76
C VAL A 162 -5.65 1.88 12.74
N MET A 163 -4.67 1.01 12.49
CA MET A 163 -4.94 -0.22 11.75
C MET A 163 -5.53 -1.24 12.73
N ASP A 164 -6.87 -1.31 12.71
CA ASP A 164 -7.65 -2.32 13.40
C ASP A 164 -7.99 -3.47 12.45
N VAL A 165 -7.49 -4.66 12.80
CA VAL A 165 -7.76 -5.93 12.13
C VAL A 165 -8.22 -6.99 13.13
N THR A 166 -8.77 -6.59 14.29
CA THR A 166 -9.21 -7.51 15.35
C THR A 166 -10.25 -8.53 14.89
N ASN A 167 -11.08 -8.14 13.93
CA ASN A 167 -12.09 -9.01 13.32
C ASN A 167 -11.56 -9.82 12.13
N MET A 168 -10.22 -9.96 11.98
CA MET A 168 -9.63 -10.82 10.96
C MET A 168 -9.97 -12.29 11.24
N PRO A 169 -10.66 -12.99 10.34
CA PRO A 169 -11.14 -14.33 10.69
C PRO A 169 -10.10 -15.42 10.55
N ALA A 170 -10.39 -16.52 11.25
CA ALA A 170 -9.50 -17.66 11.40
C ALA A 170 -9.47 -18.64 10.21
N GLU A 171 -10.54 -18.69 9.41
CA GLU A 171 -10.62 -19.65 8.32
C GLU A 171 -9.80 -19.23 7.10
N ARG A 172 -9.25 -20.22 6.40
CA ARG A 172 -8.41 -20.00 5.21
C ARG A 172 -9.27 -19.76 3.98
N TRP A 173 -9.49 -18.49 3.64
CA TRP A 173 -10.44 -18.09 2.58
C TRP A 173 -9.87 -18.00 1.17
N PHE A 174 -9.23 -19.04 0.69
CA PHE A 174 -8.87 -19.10 -0.73
C PHE A 174 -9.47 -20.36 -1.33
N SER A 175 -10.76 -20.31 -1.69
CA SER A 175 -11.33 -21.33 -2.55
C SER A 175 -11.06 -20.92 -4.00
N SER A 176 -10.16 -21.64 -4.68
CA SER A 176 -10.05 -21.57 -6.14
C SER A 176 -11.26 -22.28 -6.75
N ARG A 177 -12.44 -21.66 -6.72
CA ARG A 177 -13.60 -22.17 -7.46
C ARG A 177 -13.47 -21.71 -8.90
N VAL A 178 -13.22 -22.65 -9.81
CA VAL A 178 -13.35 -22.42 -11.26
C VAL A 178 -14.83 -22.26 -11.55
N GLN A 179 -15.34 -21.03 -11.55
CA GLN A 179 -16.58 -20.74 -12.24
C GLN A 179 -16.21 -20.24 -13.64
N LYS A 180 -16.38 -21.12 -14.64
CA LYS A 180 -16.49 -20.70 -16.03
C LYS A 180 -17.75 -19.84 -16.13
N VAL A 181 -17.59 -18.53 -16.03
CA VAL A 181 -18.64 -17.58 -16.45
C VAL A 181 -18.14 -16.98 -17.75
N GLN A 182 -18.73 -17.43 -18.86
CA GLN A 182 -18.65 -16.70 -20.11
C GLN A 182 -19.29 -15.32 -19.89
N GLY A 183 -18.52 -14.25 -20.09
CA GLY A 183 -19.03 -12.88 -20.03
C GLY A 183 -18.24 -12.01 -19.09
N TRP A 184 -17.64 -10.96 -19.65
CA TRP A 184 -16.80 -10.00 -18.95
C TRP A 184 -17.62 -9.21 -17.92
N SER A 185 -17.23 -9.21 -16.64
CA SER A 185 -17.54 -8.11 -15.71
C SER A 185 -16.75 -8.22 -14.40
N TRP A 186 -16.15 -7.12 -13.98
CA TRP A 186 -15.53 -6.96 -12.66
C TRP A 186 -16.62 -6.88 -11.58
N LEU A 187 -16.90 -7.97 -10.87
CA LEU A 187 -17.78 -7.98 -9.71
C LEU A 187 -17.20 -8.84 -8.59
N ILE A 188 -16.73 -8.17 -7.53
CA ILE A 188 -16.44 -8.82 -6.24
C ILE A 188 -17.80 -9.12 -5.58
N TYR A 189 -18.23 -10.37 -5.61
CA TYR A 189 -19.38 -10.85 -4.84
C TYR A 189 -18.94 -11.18 -3.42
N ILE A 190 -19.44 -10.43 -2.44
CA ILE A 190 -19.42 -10.82 -1.02
C ILE A 190 -20.78 -11.48 -0.74
N SER A 191 -20.83 -12.82 -0.76
CA SER A 191 -22.04 -13.53 -0.33
C SER A 191 -22.10 -13.56 1.20
N GLY A 192 -22.89 -12.65 1.79
CA GLY A 192 -23.29 -12.77 3.19
C GLY A 192 -24.30 -13.91 3.32
N SER A 193 -23.91 -15.02 3.95
CA SER A 193 -24.88 -16.02 4.39
C SER A 193 -25.71 -15.43 5.53
N SER A 194 -26.87 -14.89 5.19
CA SER A 194 -28.00 -14.77 6.10
C SER A 194 -29.21 -15.37 5.40
N ASN A 195 -29.60 -16.56 5.87
CA ASN A 195 -30.92 -17.12 5.59
C ASN A 195 -31.98 -16.16 6.16
N ALA A 196 -32.44 -15.23 5.33
CA ALA A 196 -33.68 -14.50 5.53
C ALA A 196 -34.45 -14.54 4.21
N LEU A 197 -35.40 -15.47 4.16
CA LEU A 197 -36.43 -15.59 3.14
C LEU A 197 -37.13 -14.23 2.94
N TRP A 198 -36.97 -13.63 1.76
CA TRP A 198 -37.91 -12.65 1.24
C TRP A 198 -38.64 -13.26 0.03
N LYS A 199 -39.83 -13.81 0.29
CA LYS A 199 -40.85 -14.01 -0.74
C LYS A 199 -41.56 -12.67 -0.96
N GLY A 200 -41.32 -12.03 -2.11
CA GLY A 200 -42.16 -10.96 -2.63
C GLY A 200 -42.93 -11.48 -3.84
N ARG A 201 -44.26 -11.49 -3.74
CA ARG A 201 -45.19 -11.76 -4.85
C ARG A 201 -45.17 -10.58 -5.83
N SER A 202 -45.46 -10.91 -7.09
CA SER A 202 -45.90 -10.03 -8.19
C SER A 202 -47.00 -9.06 -7.79
#